data_AF-A0A222WL16-F1
#
_entry.id   AF-A0A222WL16-F1
#
_cell.length_a   1.000
_cell.length_b   1.000
_cell.length_c   1.000
_cell.angle_alpha   90.00
_cell.angle_beta   90.00
_cell.angle_gamma   90.00
#
_symmetry.space_group_name_H-M   'P 1'
#
loop_
_entity.id
_entity.type
_entity.pdbx_description
1 polymer ?
#
loop_
_entity_poly.entity_id
_entity_poly.type
_entity_poly.pdbx_seq_one_letter_code
_entity_poly.pdbx_strand_id
1 'polypeptide(L)'
;MKTKSLNVRHTLIKVGPQCNERVEIFREGQAEPIHVLDRAFPVQFGDEIECAIQSLVFGGVIARKLTKKDEAIEYESNVPEAVALYLAAEEAI
;
A
#
# COMPACT_ATOMS: atom_id res chain seq x y z
N MET A 1 -18.35 -14.41 13.58
CA MET A 1 -16.90 -14.16 13.76
C MET A 1 -16.63 -12.78 13.19
N LYS A 2 -15.88 -11.91 13.88
CA LYS A 2 -15.41 -10.66 13.25
C LYS A 2 -14.51 -11.07 12.07
N THR A 3 -14.82 -10.57 10.87
CA THR A 3 -13.97 -10.75 9.69
C THR A 3 -12.62 -10.15 10.01
N LYS A 4 -11.56 -10.95 9.98
CA LYS A 4 -10.20 -10.45 10.17
C LYS A 4 -9.81 -9.66 8.92
N SER A 5 -9.10 -8.56 9.08
CA SER A 5 -8.55 -7.81 7.94
C SER A 5 -7.02 -7.67 8.02
N LEU A 6 -6.42 -7.61 6.83
CA LEU A 6 -5.11 -7.03 6.62
C LEU A 6 -5.29 -5.60 6.12
N ASN A 7 -4.50 -4.67 6.64
CA ASN A 7 -4.52 -3.28 6.23
C ASN A 7 -3.16 -2.93 5.61
N VAL A 8 -3.17 -2.54 4.35
CA VAL A 8 -1.99 -2.12 3.58
C VAL A 8 -1.95 -0.60 3.59
N ARG A 9 -1.01 -0.02 4.35
CA ARG A 9 -0.83 1.43 4.46
C ARG A 9 0.33 1.90 3.63
N HIS A 10 0.06 2.80 2.70
CA HIS A 10 1.07 3.48 1.91
C HIS A 10 1.32 4.90 2.45
N THR A 11 2.60 5.26 2.58
CA THR A 11 3.05 6.61 2.91
C THR A 11 4.13 7.05 1.93
N LEU A 12 3.90 8.15 1.23
CA LEU A 12 4.90 8.85 0.44
C LEU A 12 5.37 10.11 1.17
N ILE A 13 6.69 10.27 1.28
CA ILE A 13 7.34 11.44 1.87
C ILE A 13 8.35 11.99 0.85
N LYS A 14 8.16 13.24 0.43
CA LYS A 14 9.13 13.95 -0.39
C LYS A 14 10.17 14.62 0.50
N VAL A 15 11.45 14.29 0.28
CA VAL A 15 12.59 14.92 0.95
C VAL A 15 13.57 15.41 -0.11
N GLY A 16 13.58 16.71 -0.38
CA GLY A 16 14.40 17.29 -1.43
C GLY A 16 14.09 16.65 -2.81
N PRO A 17 15.09 16.11 -3.53
CA PRO A 17 14.89 15.49 -4.84
C PRO A 17 14.50 14.00 -4.76
N GLN A 18 14.15 13.47 -3.58
CA GLN A 18 13.81 12.08 -3.38
C GLN A 18 12.35 11.90 -2.96
N CYS A 19 11.70 10.92 -3.56
CA CYS A 19 10.45 10.35 -3.07
C CYS A 19 10.80 9.10 -2.26
N ASN A 20 10.41 9.10 -0.99
CA ASN A 20 10.55 7.96 -0.10
C ASN A 20 9.17 7.38 0.14
N GLU A 21 8.96 6.14 -0.26
CA GLU A 21 7.71 5.42 -0.05
C GLU A 21 7.92 4.33 0.98
N ARG A 22 6.94 4.20 1.85
CA ARG A 22 6.82 3.10 2.80
C ARG A 22 5.46 2.45 2.62
N VAL A 23 5.46 1.13 2.54
CA VAL A 23 4.25 0.31 2.63
C VAL A 23 4.35 -0.56 3.87
N GLU A 24 3.38 -0.43 4.75
CA GLU A 24 3.27 -1.19 5.98
C GLU A 24 2.01 -2.06 5.92
N ILE A 25 2.15 -3.33 6.29
CA ILE A 25 1.03 -4.27 6.33
C ILE A 25 0.75 -4.58 7.79
N PHE A 26 -0.47 -4.33 8.23
CA PHE A 26 -0.93 -4.62 9.58
C PHE A 26 -1.95 -5.75 9.54
N ARG A 27 -2.00 -6.55 10.61
CA ARG A 27 -3.14 -7.43 10.89
C ARG A 27 -4.02 -6.74 11.93
N GLU A 28 -5.35 -6.88 11.80
CA GLU A 28 -6.31 -6.33 12.76
C GLU A 28 -5.90 -6.61 14.22
N GLY A 29 -5.85 -5.54 15.03
CA GLY A 29 -5.49 -5.61 16.44
C GLY A 29 -3.98 -5.64 16.74
N GLN A 30 -3.11 -5.54 15.74
CA GLN A 30 -1.66 -5.42 15.94
C GLN A 30 -1.22 -3.96 15.78
N ALA A 31 -0.40 -3.50 16.73
CA ALA A 31 0.17 -2.14 16.69
C ALA A 31 1.37 -2.07 15.73
N GLU A 32 2.16 -3.15 15.66
CA GLU A 32 3.34 -3.23 14.80
C GLU A 32 3.00 -3.84 13.44
N PRO A 33 3.63 -3.37 12.35
CA PRO A 33 3.45 -3.95 11.04
C PRO A 33 4.03 -5.38 10.98
N ILE A 34 3.29 -6.29 10.35
CA ILE A 34 3.76 -7.65 10.05
C ILE A 34 4.71 -7.70 8.85
N HIS A 35 4.71 -6.64 8.05
CA HIS A 35 5.63 -6.46 6.94
C HIS A 35 5.82 -4.98 6.65
N VAL A 36 7.05 -4.61 6.29
CA VAL A 36 7.42 -3.25 5.90
C VAL A 36 8.22 -3.32 4.61
N LEU A 37 7.86 -2.50 3.64
CA LEU A 37 8.58 -2.31 2.40
C LEU A 37 8.93 -0.83 2.26
N ASP A 38 10.23 -0.54 2.23
CA ASP A 38 10.75 0.81 1.99
C ASP A 38 11.31 0.90 0.57
N ARG A 39 10.96 1.97 -0.14
CA ARG A 39 11.45 2.30 -1.49
C ARG A 39 11.87 3.76 -1.52
N ALA A 40 12.98 4.03 -2.20
CA ALA A 40 13.42 5.39 -2.48
C ALA A 40 13.72 5.52 -3.97
N PHE A 41 13.23 6.59 -4.58
CA PHE A 41 13.46 6.89 -5.99
C PHE A 41 13.62 8.39 -6.21
N PRO A 42 14.32 8.80 -7.28
CA PRO A 42 14.40 10.21 -7.65
C PRO A 42 13.00 10.77 -7.96
N VAL A 43 12.71 12.03 -7.59
CA VAL A 43 11.42 12.71 -7.89
C VAL A 43 11.12 12.77 -9.40
N GLN A 44 12.12 12.58 -10.24
CA GLN A 44 11.97 12.50 -11.70
C GLN A 44 11.26 11.22 -12.18
N PHE A 45 11.04 10.24 -11.30
CA PHE A 45 10.40 8.98 -11.60
C PHE A 45 8.88 9.11 -11.43
N GLY A 46 8.17 9.44 -12.51
CA GLY A 46 6.70 9.40 -12.57
C GLY A 46 5.96 10.48 -11.78
N ASP A 47 4.63 10.47 -11.89
CA ASP A 47 3.73 11.26 -11.05
C ASP A 47 3.59 10.62 -9.66
N GLU A 48 3.35 11.43 -8.61
CA GLU A 48 3.17 10.96 -7.24
C GLU A 48 2.09 9.89 -7.13
N ILE A 49 0.99 10.08 -7.87
CA ILE A 49 -0.13 9.15 -7.89
C ILE A 49 0.31 7.82 -8.51
N GLU A 50 1.07 7.86 -9.61
CA GLU A 50 1.57 6.66 -10.27
C GLU A 50 2.51 5.87 -9.34
N CYS A 51 3.43 6.57 -8.67
CA CYS A 51 4.31 5.95 -7.67
C CYS A 51 3.52 5.28 -6.55
N ALA A 52 2.53 6.00 -6.00
CA ALA A 52 1.68 5.51 -4.93
C ALA A 52 0.89 4.26 -5.37
N ILE A 53 0.33 4.25 -6.58
CA ILE A 53 -0.35 3.08 -7.15
C ILE A 53 0.61 1.91 -7.28
N GLN A 54 1.82 2.11 -7.81
CA GLN A 54 2.82 1.04 -7.92
C GLN A 54 3.18 0.46 -6.54
N SER A 55 3.35 1.32 -5.53
CA SER A 55 3.61 0.87 -4.16
C SER A 55 2.43 0.12 -3.55
N LEU A 56 1.19 0.56 -3.77
CA LEU A 56 0.00 -0.18 -3.39
C LEU A 56 -0.09 -1.55 -4.08
N VAL A 57 0.29 -1.65 -5.37
CA VAL A 57 0.36 -2.94 -6.08
C VAL A 57 1.36 -3.89 -5.41
N PHE A 58 2.57 -3.42 -5.08
CA PHE A 58 3.54 -4.25 -4.37
C PHE A 58 3.03 -4.68 -2.98
N GLY A 59 2.43 -3.74 -2.25
CA GLY A 59 1.77 -4.00 -0.97
C GLY A 59 0.67 -5.05 -1.06
N GLY A 60 -0.23 -4.92 -2.03
CA GLY A 60 -1.33 -5.84 -2.29
C GLY A 60 -0.85 -7.25 -2.67
N VAL A 61 0.20 -7.37 -3.48
CA VAL A 61 0.81 -8.66 -3.81
C VAL A 61 1.37 -9.36 -2.56
N ILE A 62 2.03 -8.62 -1.67
CA ILE A 62 2.56 -9.17 -0.42
C ILE A 62 1.40 -9.51 0.52
N ALA A 63 0.41 -8.62 0.67
CA ALA A 63 -0.76 -8.84 1.50
C ALA A 63 -1.49 -10.12 1.08
N ARG A 64 -1.79 -10.30 -0.21
CA ARG A 64 -2.40 -11.51 -0.77
C ARG A 64 -1.64 -12.80 -0.42
N LYS A 65 -0.31 -12.76 -0.34
CA LYS A 65 0.51 -13.91 0.09
C LYS A 65 0.44 -14.16 1.60
N LEU A 66 0.15 -13.13 2.39
CA LEU A 66 0.03 -13.20 3.85
C LEU A 66 -1.42 -13.45 4.31
N THR A 67 -2.40 -13.20 3.45
CA THR A 67 -3.83 -13.36 3.70
C THR A 67 -4.16 -14.81 4.06
N LYS A 68 -4.89 -14.98 5.16
CA LYS A 68 -5.47 -16.27 5.55
C LYS A 68 -6.88 -16.43 4.99
N LYS A 69 -7.42 -17.65 5.04
CA LYS A 69 -8.79 -17.92 4.61
C LYS A 69 -9.76 -16.96 5.32
N ASP A 70 -10.60 -16.30 4.52
CA ASP A 70 -11.63 -15.33 4.96
C ASP A 70 -11.09 -13.99 5.52
N GLU A 71 -9.81 -13.65 5.31
CA GLU A 71 -9.27 -12.31 5.60
C GLU A 71 -9.52 -11.33 4.43
N ALA A 72 -10.15 -10.19 4.71
CA ALA A 72 -10.25 -9.09 3.76
C ALA A 72 -8.94 -8.29 3.71
N ILE A 73 -8.66 -7.63 2.58
CA ILE A 73 -7.54 -6.69 2.45
C ILE A 73 -8.12 -5.29 2.26
N GLU A 74 -7.71 -4.38 3.14
CA GLU A 74 -8.04 -2.96 3.09
C GLU A 74 -6.78 -2.16 2.75
N TYR A 75 -6.98 -1.00 2.12
CA TYR A 75 -5.89 -0.16 1.63
C TYR A 75 -6.05 1.27 2.13
N GLU A 76 -4.93 1.88 2.51
CA GLU A 76 -4.84 3.29 2.90
C GLU A 76 -3.64 3.94 2.21
N SER A 77 -3.74 5.23 1.90
CA SER A 77 -2.64 5.99 1.30
C SER A 77 -2.73 7.44 1.76
N ASN A 78 -1.58 8.08 2.05
CA ASN A 78 -1.50 9.54 2.20
C ASN A 78 -1.48 10.28 0.83
N VAL A 79 -1.30 9.51 -0.24
CA VAL A 79 -1.66 9.72 -1.65
C VAL A 79 -3.14 10.04 -1.95
N PRO A 80 -3.63 11.28 -2.15
CA PRO A 80 -5.04 11.46 -2.52
C PRO A 80 -5.38 10.68 -3.78
N GLU A 81 -6.56 10.05 -3.80
CA GLU A 81 -7.09 9.24 -4.92
C GLU A 81 -6.32 7.96 -5.27
N ALA A 82 -5.09 7.76 -4.76
CA ALA A 82 -4.26 6.62 -5.10
C ALA A 82 -4.95 5.26 -4.83
N VAL A 83 -5.65 5.14 -3.69
CA VAL A 83 -6.40 3.91 -3.36
C VAL A 83 -7.57 3.69 -4.31
N ALA A 84 -8.34 4.74 -4.61
CA ALA A 84 -9.50 4.64 -5.49
C ALA A 84 -9.09 4.23 -6.91
N LEU A 85 -8.03 4.85 -7.44
CA LEU A 85 -7.48 4.53 -8.77
C LEU A 85 -6.88 3.12 -8.80
N TYR A 86 -6.18 2.70 -7.75
CA TYR A 86 -5.65 1.35 -7.63
C TYR A 86 -6.78 0.30 -7.65
N LEU A 87 -7.82 0.48 -6.84
CA LEU A 87 -8.96 -0.46 -6.79
C LEU A 87 -9.71 -0.50 -8.11
N ALA A 88 -9.95 0.65 -8.75
CA ALA A 88 -10.55 0.70 -10.09
C ALA A 88 -9.70 -0.04 -11.14
N ALA A 89 -8.36 0.03 -11.03
CA ALA A 89 -7.45 -0.71 -11.91
C ALA A 89 -7.47 -2.22 -11.64
N GLU A 90 -7.61 -2.67 -10.38
CA GLU A 90 -7.74 -4.11 -10.08
C GLU A 90 -9.07 -4.70 -10.57
N GLU A 91 -10.17 -3.93 -10.56
CA GLU A 91 -11.48 -4.40 -11.07
C GLU A 91 -11.53 -4.52 -12.60
N ALA A 92 -10.66 -3.83 -13.32
CA ALA A 92 -10.62 -3.83 -14.79
C ALA A 92 -9.89 -5.05 -15.39
N ILE A 93 -9.29 -5.92 -14.56
CA ILE A 93 -8.49 -7.09 -14.93
C ILE A 93 -9.27 -8.37 -14.64
#